data_AF-A0A4Q3XYN3-F1
#
_entry.id   AF-A0A4Q3XYN3-F1
#
_cell.length_a   1.000
_cell.length_b   1.000
_cell.length_c   1.000
_cell.angle_alpha   90.00
_cell.angle_beta   90.00
_cell.angle_gamma   90.00
#
_symmetry.space_group_name_H-M   'P 1'
#
loop_
_entity.id
_entity.type
_entity.pdbx_description
1 polymer ?
#
loop_
_entity_poly.entity_id
_entity_poly.type
_entity_poly.pdbx_seq_one_letter_code
_entity_poly.pdbx_strand_id
1 'polypeptide(L)' 'MMNVTAGRFSDLEEAVACLATAFEEDPITGFLLQSGQGYKERVTHFFSLLMRARLALDMPVLVAGGAGGISGAAMG' A
#
# COMPACT_ATOMS: atom_id res chain seq x y z
N MET A 1 4.82 8.23 18.82
CA MET A 1 3.34 8.21 18.84
C MET A 1 2.86 7.93 17.43
N MET A 2 1.86 7.05 17.28
CA MET A 2 1.28 6.72 15.97
C MET A 2 0.22 7.76 15.60
N ASN A 3 0.21 8.21 14.35
CA ASN A 3 -0.77 9.16 13.84
C ASN A 3 -1.31 8.69 12.48
N VAL A 4 -2.57 9.02 12.19
CA VAL A 4 -3.21 8.76 10.91
C VAL A 4 -3.37 10.08 10.16
N THR A 5 -2.88 10.14 8.94
CA THR A 5 -2.91 11.35 8.11
C THR A 5 -3.35 11.03 6.69
N ALA A 6 -3.75 12.06 5.94
CA ALA A 6 -3.97 11.92 4.51
C ALA A 6 -2.65 11.60 3.80
N GLY A 7 -2.65 10.55 2.98
CA GLY A 7 -1.49 10.11 2.23
C GLY A 7 -1.06 11.14 1.18
N ARG A 8 0.24 11.16 0.90
CA ARG A 8 0.88 12.04 -0.08
C ARG A 8 1.76 11.23 -1.02
N PHE A 9 2.15 11.82 -2.14
CA PHE A 9 3.10 11.19 -3.07
C PHE A 9 4.46 10.88 -2.43
N SER A 10 4.88 11.64 -1.41
CA SER A 10 6.09 11.36 -0.62
C SER A 10 6.03 10.05 0.16
N ASP A 11 4.82 9.58 0.48
CA ASP A 11 4.59 8.40 1.32
C ASP A 11 4.52 7.12 0.47
N LEU A 12 4.48 7.27 -0.86
CA LEU A 12 4.15 6.20 -1.80
C LEU A 12 5.06 4.97 -1.64
N GLU A 13 6.38 5.18 -1.65
CA GLU A 13 7.33 4.07 -1.62
C GLU A 13 7.20 3.25 -0.33
N GLU A 14 7.18 3.94 0.80
CA GLU A 14 7.16 3.30 2.12
C GLU A 14 5.79 2.70 2.44
N ALA A 15 4.68 3.36 2.07
CA ALA A 15 3.34 2.82 2.22
C ALA A 15 3.12 1.60 1.34
N VAL A 16 3.61 1.60 0.09
CA VAL A 16 3.51 0.45 -0.81
C VAL A 16 4.36 -0.72 -0.30
N ALA A 17 5.56 -0.48 0.22
CA ALA A 17 6.37 -1.53 0.83
C ALA A 17 5.68 -2.15 2.05
N CYS A 18 5.07 -1.32 2.90
CA CYS A 18 4.27 -1.77 4.03
C CYS A 18 3.09 -2.64 3.58
N LEU A 19 2.32 -2.20 2.59
CA LEU A 19 1.19 -2.96 2.04
C LEU A 19 1.64 -4.26 1.36
N ALA A 20 2.71 -4.22 0.56
CA ALA A 20 3.21 -5.42 -0.10
C ALA A 20 3.63 -6.50 0.90
N THR A 21 4.17 -6.09 2.04
CA THR A 21 4.49 -7.01 3.15
C THR A 21 3.23 -7.53 3.83
N ALA A 22 2.25 -6.67 4.09
CA ALA A 22 1.00 -7.07 4.74
C ALA A 22 0.15 -8.06 3.91
N PHE A 23 0.28 -8.01 2.58
CA PHE A 23 -0.49 -8.83 1.63
C PHE A 23 0.33 -9.98 1.01
N GLU A 24 1.53 -10.28 1.51
CA GLU A 24 2.45 -11.30 0.96
C GLU A 24 1.84 -12.72 0.93
N GLU A 25 0.85 -12.99 1.77
CA GLU A 25 0.14 -14.28 1.85
C GLU A 25 -1.39 -14.13 1.79
N ASP A 26 -1.91 -12.94 1.42
CA ASP A 26 -3.35 -12.71 1.44
C ASP A 26 -4.07 -13.49 0.32
N PRO A 27 -5.09 -14.32 0.64
CA PRO A 27 -5.76 -15.16 -0.35
C PRO A 27 -6.50 -14.38 -1.44
N ILE A 28 -7.01 -13.19 -1.14
CA ILE A 28 -7.78 -12.38 -2.09
C ILE A 28 -6.85 -11.80 -3.15
N THR A 29 -5.79 -11.12 -2.72
CA THR A 29 -4.76 -10.61 -3.62
C THR A 29 -4.03 -11.74 -4.33
N GLY A 30 -3.84 -12.89 -3.68
CA GLY A 30 -3.31 -14.11 -4.31
C GLY A 30 -4.18 -14.65 -5.44
N PHE A 31 -5.51 -14.63 -5.25
CA PHE A 31 -6.47 -14.97 -6.30
C PHE A 31 -6.47 -13.95 -7.44
N LEU A 32 -6.43 -12.65 -7.14
CA LEU A 32 -6.49 -11.57 -8.13
C LEU A 32 -5.21 -11.41 -8.95
N LEU A 33 -4.05 -11.57 -8.31
CA LEU A 33 -2.74 -11.27 -8.89
C LEU A 33 -1.90 -12.51 -9.19
N GLN A 34 -2.47 -13.70 -9.02
CA GLN A 34 -1.80 -15.00 -9.16
C GLN A 34 -0.64 -15.15 -8.15
N SER A 35 -0.78 -16.05 -7.18
CA SER A 35 0.30 -16.37 -6.24
C SER A 35 1.48 -17.12 -6.90
N GLY A 36 2.57 -17.30 -6.16
CA GLY A 36 3.78 -18.00 -6.62
C GLY A 36 4.92 -17.06 -7.03
N GLN A 37 5.78 -17.50 -7.95
CA GLN A 37 6.95 -16.72 -8.34
C GLN A 37 6.55 -15.33 -8.87
N GLY A 38 7.21 -14.29 -8.36
CA GLY A 38 6.94 -12.90 -8.73
C GLY A 38 5.72 -12.26 -8.06
N TYR A 39 5.08 -12.95 -7.09
CA TYR A 39 3.85 -12.46 -6.46
C TYR A 39 4.06 -11.14 -5.73
N LYS A 40 5.15 -11.03 -4.96
CA LYS A 40 5.49 -9.82 -4.21
C LYS A 40 5.65 -8.60 -5.11
N GLU A 41 6.27 -8.76 -6.27
CA GLU A 41 6.45 -7.72 -7.28
C GLU A 41 5.09 -7.30 -7.87
N ARG A 42 4.20 -8.26 -8.15
CA ARG A 42 2.84 -7.97 -8.62
C ARG A 42 2.02 -7.23 -7.58
N VAL A 43 2.07 -7.64 -6.31
CA VAL A 43 1.39 -6.96 -5.19
C VAL A 43 1.93 -5.53 -5.02
N THR A 44 3.26 -5.37 -5.03
CA THR A 44 3.93 -4.06 -4.96
C THR A 44 3.48 -3.15 -6.10
N HIS A 45 3.47 -3.68 -7.34
CA HIS A 45 3.05 -2.92 -8.50
C HIS A 45 1.57 -2.54 -8.44
N PHE A 46 0.70 -3.46 -8.02
CA PHE A 46 -0.72 -3.23 -7.84
C PHE A 46 -0.99 -2.09 -6.86
N PHE A 47 -0.43 -2.14 -5.65
CA PHE A 47 -0.62 -1.08 -4.67
C PHE A 47 0.00 0.25 -5.08
N SER A 48 1.13 0.22 -5.80
CA SER A 48 1.74 1.44 -6.36
C SER A 48 0.79 2.12 -7.36
N LEU A 49 0.21 1.36 -8.29
CA LEU A 49 -0.77 1.89 -9.24
C LEU A 49 -2.03 2.40 -8.54
N LEU A 50 -2.58 1.63 -7.61
CA LEU A 50 -3.80 1.98 -6.87
C LEU A 50 -3.62 3.27 -6.06
N MET A 51 -2.52 3.39 -5.30
CA MET A 51 -2.25 4.57 -4.48
C MET A 51 -1.97 5.79 -5.35
N ARG A 52 -1.18 5.67 -6.43
CA ARG A 52 -0.96 6.76 -7.40
C ARG A 52 -2.27 7.25 -8.01
N ALA A 53 -3.13 6.32 -8.44
CA ALA A 53 -4.42 6.67 -9.03
C ALA A 53 -5.29 7.42 -8.02
N ARG A 54 -5.39 6.94 -6.78
CA ARG A 54 -6.17 7.62 -5.74
C ARG A 54 -5.63 9.01 -5.43
N LEU A 55 -4.32 9.15 -5.25
CA LEU A 55 -3.70 10.46 -4.98
C LEU A 55 -3.88 11.43 -6.15
N ALA A 56 -3.79 10.97 -7.39
CA ALA A 56 -3.97 11.81 -8.57
C ALA A 56 -5.43 12.24 -8.80
N LEU A 57 -6.39 11.48 -8.28
CA LEU A 57 -7.83 11.73 -8.39
C LEU A 57 -8.42 12.41 -7.14
N ASP A 58 -7.58 12.88 -6.22
CA ASP A 58 -7.97 13.40 -4.91
C ASP A 58 -8.90 12.45 -4.11
N MET A 59 -8.76 11.14 -4.34
CA MET A 59 -9.49 10.12 -3.60
C MET A 59 -8.81 9.84 -2.26
N PRO A 60 -9.58 9.49 -1.20
CA PRO A 60 -9.01 9.25 0.11
C PRO A 60 -7.97 8.13 0.15
N VAL A 61 -6.77 8.48 0.61
CA VAL A 61 -5.74 7.55 1.08
C VAL A 61 -5.38 7.96 2.49
N LEU A 62 -5.45 7.02 3.44
CA LEU A 62 -5.00 7.25 4.81
C LEU A 62 -3.72 6.49 5.05
N VAL A 63 -2.76 7.12 5.71
CA VAL A 63 -1.47 6.55 6.09
C VAL A 63 -1.34 6.62 7.60
N ALA A 64 -1.02 5.49 8.23
CA ALA A 64 -0.65 5.40 9.63
C ALA A 64 0.88 5.39 9.75
N GLY A 65 1.45 6.34 10.51
CA GLY A 65 2.89 6.46 10.66
C GLY A 65 3.33 7.07 11.98
N GLY A 66 4.65 7.04 12.23
CA GLY A 66 5.28 7.60 13.42
C GLY A 66 6.80 7.67 13.29
N ALA A 67 7.51 7.70 14.42
CA ALA A 67 8.97 7.84 14.45
C ALA A 67 9.74 6.69 13.77
N GLY A 68 9.09 5.54 13.56
CA GLY A 68 9.65 4.37 12.88
C GLY A 68 9.20 4.19 11.44
N GLY A 69 8.57 5.22 10.84
CA GLY A 69 8.06 5.14 9.49
C GLY A 69 6.56 4.84 9.39
N ILE A 70 6.13 4.36 8.23
CA ILE A 70 4.74 3.99 7.91
C ILE A 70 4.47 2.57 8.38
N SER A 71 3.44 2.42 9.20
CA SER A 71 2.99 1.12 9.75
C SER A 71 1.72 0.60 9.10
N GLY A 72 1.11 1.37 8.19
CA GLY A 72 -0.06 0.92 7.43
C GLY A 72 -0.63 2.00 6.53
N ALA A 73 -1.49 1.57 5.60
CA ALA A 73 -2.27 2.46 4.77
C ALA A 73 -3.67 1.87 4.53
N ALA A 74 -4.66 2.74 4.33
CA ALA A 74 -6.04 2.37 4.04
C ALA A 74 -6.56 3.15 2.83
N MET A 75 -7.35 2.45 2.01
CA MET A 75 -7.57 2.80 0.62
C MET A 75 -8.93 2.21 0.21
N GLY A 76 -10.01 2.98 0.42
CA GLY A 76 -11.42 2.57 0.28
C GLY A 76 -11.94 2.65 -1.14
#